data_AF-A0A9E6A3A7-F1
#
_entry.id   AF-A0A9E6A3A7-F1
#
_cell.length_a   1.000
_cell.length_b   1.000
_cell.length_c   1.000
_cell.angle_alpha   90.00
_cell.angle_beta   90.00
_cell.angle_gamma   90.00
#
_symmetry.space_group_name_H-M   'P 1'
#
loop_
_entity.id
_entity.type
_entity.pdbx_description
1 polymer ?
#
loop_
_entity_poly.entity_id
_entity_poly.type
_entity_poly.pdbx_seq_one_letter_code
_entity_poly.pdbx_strand_id
1 'polypeptide(L)'
;MDELTAKLEALCKDPDPDTRHALIAGHVHNKTAYPEQLKHAVFALMKTVTADSLGTLDLIDLALYSLDLDKDRETIFDTLSALLTQETDAPTLEVFDALTHKIETADHNLLCWYATRWLLDGDIDICRQLSALFPPLDRSPYDFDLSSFNLTPAEVFYLVRKIYVYLMFNHGGGVSLLIACLMALKLELRKQLEADIASFWLRNFPGDIEIFQAAIKATPRKGLKASVARLSAHIDTYEKPLQNLSENPALRPSTMERRVQAEMARERGRDVGRMAMKKSILGDLVHTSHLLYGRTSVTYVYRGEGEEPIRQVMPMQSFQTSAPLPKMDVLFPTRLNYLLYRFRREKRPT
;
A
#
# COMPACT_ATOMS: atom_id res chain seq x y z
N MET A 1 -39.83 -17.07 17.58
CA MET A 1 -38.63 -16.47 16.96
C MET A 1 -38.75 -16.49 15.45
N ASP A 2 -39.18 -17.59 14.85
CA ASP A 2 -39.26 -17.78 13.39
C ASP A 2 -40.08 -16.71 12.62
N GLU A 3 -41.19 -16.21 13.17
CA GLU A 3 -41.99 -15.18 12.48
C GLU A 3 -41.31 -13.80 12.43
N LEU A 4 -40.57 -13.43 13.48
CA LEU A 4 -39.83 -12.16 13.51
C LEU A 4 -38.62 -12.22 12.57
N THR A 5 -37.89 -13.33 12.58
CA THR A 5 -36.75 -13.56 11.68
C THR A 5 -37.19 -13.52 10.22
N ALA A 6 -38.30 -14.19 9.86
CA ALA A 6 -38.84 -14.15 8.50
C ALA A 6 -39.26 -12.74 8.05
N LYS A 7 -39.80 -11.91 8.97
CA LYS A 7 -40.13 -10.50 8.68
C LYS A 7 -38.88 -9.65 8.46
N LEU A 8 -37.84 -9.84 9.28
CA LEU A 8 -36.56 -9.14 9.12
C LEU A 8 -35.84 -9.54 7.84
N GLU A 9 -35.89 -10.82 7.45
CA GLU A 9 -35.36 -11.30 6.17
C GLU A 9 -36.11 -10.70 4.98
N ALA A 10 -37.44 -10.57 5.08
CA ALA A 10 -38.23 -9.93 4.03
C ALA A 10 -37.85 -8.44 3.85
N LEU A 11 -37.55 -7.74 4.95
CA LEU A 11 -37.08 -6.34 4.93
C LEU A 11 -35.69 -6.19 4.29
N CYS A 12 -34.85 -7.23 4.29
CA CYS A 12 -33.52 -7.18 3.66
C CYS A 12 -33.56 -7.14 2.12
N LYS A 13 -34.71 -7.40 1.48
CA LYS A 13 -34.79 -7.50 0.01
C LYS A 13 -34.78 -6.15 -0.71
N ASP A 14 -35.41 -5.13 -0.14
CA ASP A 14 -35.45 -3.76 -0.66
C ASP A 14 -35.66 -2.74 0.47
N PRO A 15 -34.69 -2.58 1.39
CA PRO A 15 -34.83 -1.66 2.50
C PRO A 15 -34.55 -0.23 2.05
N ASP A 16 -35.37 0.70 2.56
CA ASP A 16 -35.03 2.12 2.59
C ASP A 16 -33.72 2.35 3.38
N PRO A 17 -33.05 3.50 3.20
CA PRO A 17 -31.76 3.78 3.83
C PRO A 17 -31.75 3.65 5.37
N ASP A 18 -32.83 4.05 6.03
CA ASP A 18 -32.93 4.02 7.50
C ASP A 18 -33.14 2.59 8.00
N THR A 19 -34.00 1.82 7.33
CA THR A 19 -34.19 0.39 7.61
C THR A 19 -32.89 -0.39 7.38
N ARG A 20 -32.15 -0.08 6.32
CA ARG A 20 -30.84 -0.68 6.03
C ARG A 20 -29.85 -0.40 7.15
N HIS A 21 -29.73 0.85 7.56
CA HIS A 21 -28.89 1.26 8.67
C HIS A 21 -29.25 0.52 9.95
N ALA A 22 -30.55 0.45 10.30
CA ALA A 22 -31.03 -0.21 11.51
C ALA A 22 -30.75 -1.72 11.52
N LEU A 23 -30.89 -2.42 10.39
CA LEU A 23 -30.58 -3.85 10.27
C LEU A 23 -29.09 -4.13 10.47
N ILE A 24 -28.22 -3.32 9.86
CA ILE A 24 -26.77 -3.43 10.00
C ILE A 24 -26.34 -3.09 11.43
N ALA A 25 -26.83 -1.98 12.00
CA ALA A 25 -26.57 -1.60 13.39
C ALA A 25 -27.03 -2.68 14.38
N GLY A 26 -28.21 -3.26 14.14
CA GLY A 26 -28.76 -4.35 14.94
C GLY A 26 -27.84 -5.57 14.97
N HIS A 27 -27.27 -5.95 13.82
CA HIS A 27 -26.28 -7.03 13.74
C HIS A 27 -24.99 -6.70 14.51
N VAL A 28 -24.45 -5.49 14.31
CA VAL A 28 -23.20 -5.04 14.95
C VAL A 28 -23.30 -5.02 16.47
N HIS A 29 -24.42 -4.50 17.00
CA HIS A 29 -24.64 -4.39 18.44
C HIS A 29 -25.09 -5.70 19.09
N ASN A 30 -25.79 -6.59 18.38
CA ASN A 30 -26.37 -7.82 18.92
C ASN A 30 -25.97 -9.08 18.13
N LYS A 31 -24.66 -9.32 18.01
CA LYS A 31 -24.06 -10.37 17.16
C LYS A 31 -24.59 -11.79 17.39
N THR A 32 -24.90 -12.13 18.63
CA THR A 32 -25.41 -13.46 19.02
C THR A 32 -26.91 -13.62 18.84
N ALA A 33 -27.64 -12.51 18.68
CA ALA A 33 -29.10 -12.53 18.56
C ALA A 33 -29.58 -12.81 17.13
N TYR A 34 -28.71 -12.65 16.13
CA TYR A 34 -29.05 -12.86 14.72
C TYR A 34 -28.90 -14.35 14.37
N PRO A 35 -29.96 -15.03 13.91
CA PRO A 35 -29.84 -16.37 13.33
C PRO A 35 -28.96 -16.35 12.07
N GLU A 36 -28.33 -17.47 11.72
CA GLU A 36 -27.40 -17.56 10.58
C GLU A 36 -28.03 -17.13 9.24
N GLN A 37 -29.30 -17.46 9.00
CA GLN A 37 -30.02 -17.04 7.79
C GLN A 37 -30.15 -15.51 7.70
N LEU A 38 -30.49 -14.85 8.81
CA LEU A 38 -30.57 -13.40 8.88
C LEU A 38 -29.19 -12.75 8.78
N LYS A 39 -28.13 -13.35 9.36
CA LYS A 39 -26.75 -12.87 9.18
C LYS A 39 -26.38 -12.86 7.70
N HIS A 40 -26.62 -13.95 6.97
CA HIS A 40 -26.34 -14.00 5.53
C HIS A 40 -27.11 -12.93 4.75
N ALA A 41 -28.39 -12.70 5.07
CA ALA A 41 -29.18 -11.64 4.45
C ALA A 41 -28.61 -10.24 4.76
N VAL A 42 -28.16 -9.99 5.99
CA VAL A 42 -27.51 -8.74 6.37
C VAL A 42 -26.17 -8.55 5.66
N PHE A 43 -25.32 -9.59 5.55
CA PHE A 43 -24.07 -9.48 4.78
C PHE A 43 -24.33 -9.22 3.29
N ALA A 44 -25.37 -9.83 2.71
CA ALA A 44 -25.78 -9.51 1.35
C ALA A 44 -26.22 -8.05 1.22
N LEU A 45 -26.92 -7.52 2.22
CA LEU A 45 -27.34 -6.12 2.27
C LEU A 45 -26.17 -5.14 2.47
N MET A 46 -25.15 -5.51 3.25
CA MET A 46 -23.93 -4.70 3.41
C MET A 46 -23.26 -4.43 2.05
N LYS A 47 -23.26 -5.42 1.15
CA LYS A 47 -22.66 -5.32 -0.19
C LYS A 47 -23.30 -4.27 -1.10
N THR A 48 -24.47 -3.72 -0.75
CA THR A 48 -25.20 -2.72 -1.55
C THR A 48 -25.12 -1.30 -0.99
N VAL A 49 -24.31 -1.04 0.04
CA VAL A 49 -24.14 0.30 0.63
C VAL A 49 -23.15 1.12 -0.18
N THR A 50 -23.52 2.36 -0.51
CA THR A 50 -22.72 3.31 -1.31
C THR A 50 -21.97 4.31 -0.42
N ALA A 51 -21.05 5.08 -1.00
CA ALA A 51 -20.20 6.05 -0.30
C ALA A 51 -20.99 7.18 0.40
N ASP A 52 -22.16 7.54 -0.10
CA ASP A 52 -23.07 8.53 0.51
C ASP A 52 -23.46 8.21 1.97
N SER A 53 -23.41 6.95 2.39
CA SER A 53 -23.86 6.49 3.72
C SER A 53 -22.71 6.23 4.69
N LEU A 54 -21.87 7.23 4.95
CA LEU A 54 -20.67 7.11 5.80
C LEU A 54 -20.92 6.41 7.15
N GLY A 55 -21.95 6.81 7.90
CA GLY A 55 -22.25 6.18 9.20
C GLY A 55 -22.65 4.70 9.10
N THR A 56 -23.19 4.26 7.96
CA THR A 56 -23.47 2.83 7.72
C THR A 56 -22.19 2.09 7.30
N LEU A 57 -21.29 2.74 6.56
CA LEU A 57 -19.99 2.17 6.22
C LEU A 57 -19.11 1.98 7.46
N ASP A 58 -19.12 2.92 8.40
CA ASP A 58 -18.43 2.78 9.69
C ASP A 58 -18.92 1.56 10.48
N LEU A 59 -20.24 1.30 10.45
CA LEU A 59 -20.82 0.11 11.08
C LEU A 59 -20.41 -1.18 10.37
N ILE A 60 -20.31 -1.15 9.03
CA ILE A 60 -19.82 -2.29 8.25
C ILE A 60 -18.35 -2.54 8.58
N ASP A 61 -17.53 -1.50 8.65
CA ASP A 61 -16.12 -1.62 9.04
C ASP A 61 -15.99 -2.27 10.43
N LEU A 62 -16.78 -1.81 11.41
CA LEU A 62 -16.81 -2.41 12.74
C LEU A 62 -17.32 -3.86 12.73
N ALA A 63 -18.30 -4.18 11.88
CA ALA A 63 -18.81 -5.54 11.71
C ALA A 63 -17.69 -6.47 11.23
N LEU A 64 -17.03 -6.10 10.13
CA LEU A 64 -15.95 -6.87 9.50
C LEU A 64 -14.72 -6.94 10.40
N TYR A 65 -14.34 -5.84 11.06
CA TYR A 65 -13.27 -5.80 12.06
C TYR A 65 -13.48 -6.83 13.16
N SER A 66 -14.72 -7.16 13.49
CA SER A 66 -15.00 -8.11 14.57
C SER A 66 -14.97 -9.58 14.17
N LEU A 67 -14.94 -9.88 12.88
CA LEU A 67 -14.83 -11.25 12.36
C LEU A 67 -13.40 -11.80 12.53
N ASP A 68 -13.25 -13.12 12.53
CA ASP A 68 -11.94 -13.77 12.61
C ASP A 68 -11.27 -13.68 11.23
N LEU A 69 -10.11 -13.01 11.15
CA LEU A 69 -9.43 -12.75 9.88
C LEU A 69 -8.99 -14.01 9.13
N ASP A 70 -8.87 -15.14 9.81
CA ASP A 70 -8.49 -16.42 9.19
C ASP A 70 -9.73 -17.26 8.86
N LYS A 71 -10.64 -17.44 9.83
CA LYS A 71 -11.83 -18.30 9.64
C LYS A 71 -12.86 -17.70 8.72
N ASP A 72 -13.08 -16.39 8.81
CA ASP A 72 -14.11 -15.66 8.06
C ASP A 72 -13.52 -14.92 6.85
N ARG A 73 -12.27 -15.23 6.46
CA ARG A 73 -11.52 -14.47 5.46
C ARG A 73 -12.22 -14.34 4.12
N GLU A 74 -12.91 -15.39 3.66
CA GLU A 74 -13.67 -15.37 2.41
C GLU A 74 -14.87 -14.42 2.52
N THR A 75 -15.60 -14.44 3.65
CA THR A 75 -16.73 -13.54 3.89
C THR A 75 -16.29 -12.09 3.92
N ILE A 76 -15.17 -11.80 4.60
CA ILE A 76 -14.56 -10.47 4.67
C ILE A 76 -14.16 -10.02 3.26
N PHE A 77 -13.41 -10.87 2.56
CA PHE A 77 -12.93 -10.61 1.21
C PHE A 77 -14.08 -10.33 0.24
N ASP A 78 -15.09 -11.19 0.19
CA ASP A 78 -16.22 -11.08 -0.72
C ASP A 78 -17.08 -9.85 -0.43
N THR A 79 -17.27 -9.52 0.85
CA THR A 79 -18.06 -8.35 1.25
C THR A 79 -17.34 -7.06 0.88
N LEU A 80 -16.06 -6.95 1.25
CA LEU A 80 -15.26 -5.78 0.95
C LEU A 80 -15.05 -5.62 -0.57
N SER A 81 -14.78 -6.70 -1.30
CA SER A 81 -14.59 -6.64 -2.74
C SER A 81 -15.86 -6.21 -3.47
N ALA A 82 -17.04 -6.69 -3.03
CA ALA A 82 -18.32 -6.28 -3.60
C ALA A 82 -18.63 -4.79 -3.33
N LEU A 83 -18.29 -4.28 -2.14
CA LEU A 83 -18.41 -2.85 -1.82
C LEU A 83 -17.51 -1.98 -2.72
N LEU A 84 -16.25 -2.37 -2.87
CA LEU A 84 -15.26 -1.59 -3.61
C LEU A 84 -15.45 -1.63 -5.15
N THR A 85 -16.25 -2.55 -5.67
CA THR A 85 -16.47 -2.76 -7.12
C THR A 85 -17.87 -2.39 -7.59
N GLN A 86 -18.64 -1.67 -6.77
CA GLN A 86 -19.96 -1.18 -7.17
C GLN A 86 -19.87 -0.24 -8.38
N GLU A 87 -20.84 -0.33 -9.29
CA GLU A 87 -20.88 0.51 -10.51
C GLU A 87 -21.14 1.99 -10.20
N THR A 88 -21.83 2.27 -9.09
CA THR A 88 -22.25 3.62 -8.68
C THR A 88 -21.77 3.92 -7.28
N ASP A 89 -21.02 5.00 -7.13
CA ASP A 89 -20.62 5.56 -5.83
C ASP A 89 -19.96 4.55 -4.87
N ALA A 90 -19.02 3.77 -5.41
CA ALA A 90 -18.27 2.79 -4.62
C ALA A 90 -17.42 3.49 -3.54
N PRO A 91 -17.47 3.04 -2.27
CA PRO A 91 -16.57 3.54 -1.24
C PRO A 91 -15.11 3.18 -1.54
N THR A 92 -14.18 3.93 -0.96
CA THR A 92 -12.76 3.62 -1.00
C THR A 92 -12.34 2.75 0.18
N LEU A 93 -11.23 2.02 0.03
CA LEU A 93 -10.65 1.21 1.11
C LEU A 93 -10.25 2.06 2.33
N GLU A 94 -9.95 3.35 2.12
CA GLU A 94 -9.64 4.31 3.19
C GLU A 94 -10.80 4.52 4.17
N VAL A 95 -12.05 4.26 3.77
CA VAL A 95 -13.23 4.34 4.65
C VAL A 95 -13.26 3.19 5.66
N PHE A 96 -12.64 2.05 5.33
CA PHE A 96 -12.60 0.86 6.19
C PHE A 96 -11.29 0.83 6.99
N ASP A 97 -11.02 1.89 7.75
CA ASP A 97 -9.73 2.11 8.39
C ASP A 97 -9.45 1.10 9.52
N ALA A 98 -10.45 0.70 10.31
CA ALA A 98 -10.29 -0.25 11.39
C ALA A 98 -9.98 -1.65 10.84
N LEU A 99 -10.73 -2.12 9.84
CA LEU A 99 -10.45 -3.40 9.17
C LEU A 99 -9.11 -3.38 8.45
N THR A 100 -8.78 -2.30 7.73
CA THR A 100 -7.50 -2.16 7.03
C THR A 100 -6.34 -2.24 8.00
N HIS A 101 -6.40 -1.50 9.11
CA HIS A 101 -5.41 -1.57 10.19
C HIS A 101 -5.32 -2.98 10.79
N LYS A 102 -6.46 -3.68 10.95
CA LYS A 102 -6.47 -5.06 11.43
C LYS A 102 -5.73 -6.01 10.47
N ILE A 103 -5.90 -5.84 9.17
CA ILE A 103 -5.21 -6.65 8.14
C ILE A 103 -3.71 -6.29 8.10
N GLU A 104 -3.37 -5.01 8.17
CA GLU A 104 -1.99 -4.51 8.18
C GLU A 104 -1.18 -5.08 9.36
N THR A 105 -1.80 -5.13 10.54
CA THR A 105 -1.16 -5.61 11.79
C THR A 105 -1.31 -7.12 12.03
N ALA A 106 -1.95 -7.84 11.11
CA ALA A 106 -2.11 -9.29 11.21
C ALA A 106 -0.79 -10.05 10.97
N ASP A 107 -0.85 -11.37 11.13
CA ASP A 107 0.24 -12.25 10.71
C ASP A 107 0.55 -12.05 9.22
N HIS A 108 1.84 -12.12 8.85
CA HIS A 108 2.30 -11.90 7.48
C HIS A 108 1.60 -12.82 6.47
N ASN A 109 1.19 -14.04 6.85
CA ASN A 109 0.49 -14.93 5.93
C ASN A 109 -0.94 -14.46 5.63
N LEU A 110 -1.63 -13.85 6.59
CA LEU A 110 -2.96 -13.29 6.37
C LEU A 110 -2.89 -12.06 5.48
N LEU A 111 -1.97 -11.13 5.76
CA LEU A 111 -1.71 -9.98 4.89
C LEU A 111 -1.34 -10.43 3.46
N CYS A 112 -0.46 -11.43 3.34
CA CYS A 112 -0.09 -12.04 2.07
C CYS A 112 -1.31 -12.58 1.34
N TRP A 113 -2.21 -13.26 2.04
CA TRP A 113 -3.41 -13.86 1.47
C TRP A 113 -4.33 -12.80 0.86
N TYR A 114 -4.70 -11.76 1.61
CA TYR A 114 -5.56 -10.68 1.09
C TYR A 114 -4.93 -9.96 -0.10
N ALA A 115 -3.66 -9.54 0.03
CA ALA A 115 -2.95 -8.84 -1.03
C ALA A 115 -2.84 -9.71 -2.30
N THR A 116 -2.49 -10.98 -2.15
CA THR A 116 -2.37 -11.92 -3.27
C THR A 116 -3.72 -12.19 -3.92
N ARG A 117 -4.79 -12.41 -3.13
CA ARG A 117 -6.13 -12.69 -3.65
C ARG A 117 -6.64 -11.53 -4.52
N TRP A 118 -6.54 -10.29 -4.04
CA TRP A 118 -6.92 -9.11 -4.83
C TRP A 118 -6.06 -8.93 -6.09
N LEU A 119 -4.75 -9.11 -5.99
CA LEU A 119 -3.87 -9.04 -7.16
C LEU A 119 -4.20 -10.13 -8.20
N LEU A 120 -4.59 -11.32 -7.76
CA LEU A 120 -4.98 -12.43 -8.63
C LEU A 120 -6.30 -12.16 -9.34
N ASP A 121 -7.29 -11.64 -8.62
CA ASP A 121 -8.59 -11.24 -9.19
C ASP A 121 -8.42 -10.12 -10.21
N GLY A 122 -7.44 -9.24 -9.99
CA GLY A 122 -6.98 -8.27 -10.98
C GLY A 122 -7.96 -7.14 -11.25
N ASP A 123 -8.94 -6.95 -10.37
CA ASP A 123 -9.84 -5.81 -10.40
C ASP A 123 -9.04 -4.51 -10.26
N ILE A 124 -9.25 -3.58 -11.20
CA ILE A 124 -8.42 -2.39 -11.31
C ILE A 124 -8.67 -1.43 -10.14
N ASP A 125 -9.91 -1.32 -9.68
CA ASP A 125 -10.31 -0.33 -8.69
C ASP A 125 -9.95 -0.77 -7.28
N ILE A 126 -10.04 -2.07 -6.98
CA ILE A 126 -9.45 -2.63 -5.76
C ILE A 126 -7.93 -2.54 -5.80
N CYS A 127 -7.29 -3.01 -6.88
CA CYS A 127 -5.82 -3.12 -6.91
C CYS A 127 -5.14 -1.75 -6.77
N ARG A 128 -5.75 -0.66 -7.25
CA ARG A 128 -5.25 0.72 -7.07
C ARG A 128 -5.16 1.16 -5.61
N GLN A 129 -5.93 0.54 -4.73
CA GLN A 129 -6.05 0.91 -3.33
C GLN A 129 -5.22 0.00 -2.40
N LEU A 130 -4.59 -1.05 -2.94
CA LEU A 130 -3.80 -2.02 -2.16
C LEU A 130 -2.63 -1.40 -1.39
N SER A 131 -2.16 -0.23 -1.78
CA SER A 131 -1.13 0.49 -1.03
C SER A 131 -1.56 0.82 0.40
N ALA A 132 -2.87 0.87 0.68
CA ALA A 132 -3.40 1.11 2.02
C ALA A 132 -3.19 -0.06 2.99
N LEU A 133 -2.90 -1.28 2.49
CA LEU A 133 -2.63 -2.45 3.33
C LEU A 133 -1.20 -2.48 3.90
N PHE A 134 -0.35 -1.57 3.44
CA PHE A 134 1.06 -1.54 3.81
C PHE A 134 1.40 -0.16 4.38
N PRO A 135 2.23 -0.10 5.45
CA PRO A 135 2.67 1.17 5.98
C PRO A 135 3.38 2.01 4.90
N PRO A 136 3.17 3.33 4.87
CA PRO A 136 3.76 4.20 3.85
C PRO A 136 5.28 4.22 3.98
N LEU A 137 5.98 4.16 2.83
CA LEU A 137 7.44 4.13 2.74
C LEU A 137 8.11 2.95 3.46
N ASP A 138 7.35 1.90 3.81
CA ASP A 138 7.93 0.72 4.44
C ASP A 138 8.88 -0.02 3.49
N ARG A 139 10.03 -0.40 4.05
CA ARG A 139 11.10 -1.18 3.39
C ARG A 139 11.43 -2.46 4.16
N SER A 140 10.63 -2.80 5.17
CA SER A 140 10.83 -3.99 5.99
C SER A 140 10.47 -5.25 5.18
N PRO A 141 11.24 -6.34 5.30
CA PRO A 141 10.88 -7.59 4.66
C PRO A 141 9.77 -8.31 5.43
N TYR A 142 8.70 -8.66 4.73
CA TYR A 142 7.65 -9.56 5.17
C TYR A 142 7.93 -11.01 4.80
N ASP A 143 7.44 -11.93 5.62
CA ASP A 143 7.53 -13.38 5.41
C ASP A 143 6.27 -13.89 4.70
N PHE A 144 6.23 -13.73 3.38
CA PHE A 144 5.04 -14.07 2.58
C PHE A 144 5.12 -15.45 1.95
N ASP A 145 4.09 -16.26 2.15
CA ASP A 145 3.94 -17.56 1.52
C ASP A 145 2.73 -17.61 0.57
N LEU A 146 2.93 -18.23 -0.59
CA LEU A 146 1.91 -18.40 -1.64
C LEU A 146 1.37 -19.83 -1.71
N SER A 147 1.81 -20.72 -0.82
CA SER A 147 1.44 -22.14 -0.81
C SER A 147 -0.08 -22.38 -0.78
N SER A 148 -0.83 -21.49 -0.12
CA SER A 148 -2.29 -21.54 -0.02
C SER A 148 -3.03 -21.42 -1.36
N PHE A 149 -2.40 -20.84 -2.39
CA PHE A 149 -3.04 -20.58 -3.68
C PHE A 149 -2.76 -21.65 -4.76
N ASN A 150 -1.80 -22.56 -4.54
CA ASN A 150 -1.42 -23.61 -5.51
C ASN A 150 -1.22 -23.09 -6.95
N LEU A 151 -0.57 -21.94 -7.10
CA LEU A 151 -0.46 -21.23 -8.39
C LEU A 151 0.32 -22.02 -9.44
N THR A 152 -0.19 -22.01 -10.68
CA THR A 152 0.57 -22.44 -11.84
C THR A 152 1.70 -21.46 -12.14
N PRO A 153 2.77 -21.87 -12.86
CA PRO A 153 3.84 -20.94 -13.21
C PRO A 153 3.36 -19.72 -13.99
N ALA A 154 2.37 -19.89 -14.89
CA ALA A 154 1.79 -18.79 -15.65
C ALA A 154 1.12 -17.75 -14.73
N GLU A 155 0.39 -18.21 -13.70
CA GLU A 155 -0.24 -17.34 -12.71
C GLU A 155 0.80 -16.63 -11.84
N VAL A 156 1.93 -17.26 -11.51
CA VAL A 156 3.03 -16.59 -10.79
C VAL A 156 3.59 -15.43 -11.63
N PHE A 157 3.84 -15.64 -12.92
CA PHE A 157 4.31 -14.57 -13.80
C PHE A 157 3.27 -13.45 -13.97
N TYR A 158 1.97 -13.79 -13.98
CA TYR A 158 0.88 -12.82 -13.97
C TYR A 158 0.87 -12.01 -12.67
N LEU A 159 0.96 -12.67 -11.51
CA LEU A 159 1.00 -12.03 -10.20
C LEU A 159 2.18 -11.05 -10.08
N VAL A 160 3.37 -11.45 -10.54
CA VAL A 160 4.56 -10.57 -10.62
C VAL A 160 4.27 -9.28 -11.39
N ARG A 161 3.61 -9.37 -12.54
CA ARG A 161 3.24 -8.20 -13.34
C ARG A 161 2.20 -7.32 -12.65
N LYS A 162 1.30 -7.89 -11.85
CA LYS A 162 0.38 -7.12 -11.00
C LYS A 162 1.12 -6.42 -9.87
N ILE A 163 2.07 -7.08 -9.21
CA ILE A 163 2.93 -6.48 -8.18
C ILE A 163 3.69 -5.27 -8.75
N TYR A 164 4.28 -5.41 -9.95
CA TYR A 164 4.99 -4.33 -10.63
C TYR A 164 4.17 -3.06 -10.83
N VAL A 165 2.87 -3.20 -11.02
CA VAL A 165 1.97 -2.09 -11.27
C VAL A 165 1.47 -1.47 -9.99
N TYR A 166 0.94 -2.30 -9.09
CA TYR A 166 0.11 -1.83 -7.98
C TYR A 166 0.92 -1.59 -6.70
N LEU A 167 2.06 -2.27 -6.54
CA LEU A 167 2.91 -2.14 -5.36
C LEU A 167 4.23 -1.43 -5.64
N MET A 168 4.38 -0.79 -6.80
CA MET A 168 5.63 -0.14 -7.24
C MET A 168 6.22 0.86 -6.22
N PHE A 169 5.37 1.44 -5.36
CA PHE A 169 5.77 2.39 -4.31
C PHE A 169 5.72 1.79 -2.89
N ASN A 170 5.19 0.57 -2.73
CA ASN A 170 5.20 -0.18 -1.47
C ASN A 170 6.34 -1.20 -1.51
N HIS A 171 7.58 -0.70 -1.41
CA HIS A 171 8.78 -1.51 -1.65
C HIS A 171 8.90 -2.73 -0.73
N GLY A 172 8.58 -2.62 0.56
CA GLY A 172 8.57 -3.75 1.50
C GLY A 172 7.65 -4.87 1.04
N GLY A 173 6.34 -4.60 0.96
CA GLY A 173 5.33 -5.57 0.53
C GLY A 173 5.55 -6.09 -0.89
N GLY A 174 5.91 -5.20 -1.83
CA GLY A 174 6.20 -5.55 -3.22
C GLY A 174 7.37 -6.51 -3.35
N VAL A 175 8.52 -6.21 -2.74
CA VAL A 175 9.70 -7.09 -2.77
C VAL A 175 9.40 -8.42 -2.07
N SER A 176 8.71 -8.42 -0.94
CA SER A 176 8.34 -9.66 -0.25
C SER A 176 7.45 -10.57 -1.08
N LEU A 177 6.46 -10.02 -1.81
CA LEU A 177 5.64 -10.82 -2.72
C LEU A 177 6.44 -11.32 -3.92
N LEU A 178 7.39 -10.53 -4.45
CA LEU A 178 8.31 -11.00 -5.50
C LEU A 178 9.21 -12.15 -5.02
N ILE A 179 9.68 -12.11 -3.77
CA ILE A 179 10.41 -13.21 -3.14
C ILE A 179 9.52 -14.45 -3.02
N ALA A 180 8.26 -14.28 -2.59
CA ALA A 180 7.32 -15.38 -2.51
C ALA A 180 7.09 -16.03 -3.90
N CYS A 181 6.94 -15.21 -4.95
CA CYS A 181 6.83 -15.67 -6.34
C CYS A 181 8.08 -16.45 -6.80
N LEU A 182 9.29 -15.96 -6.49
CA LEU A 182 10.54 -16.67 -6.79
C LEU A 182 10.57 -18.05 -6.12
N MET A 183 10.14 -18.13 -4.86
CA MET A 183 10.18 -19.37 -4.09
C MET A 183 9.12 -20.38 -4.53
N ALA A 184 7.99 -19.92 -5.09
CA ALA A 184 6.96 -20.78 -5.68
C ALA A 184 7.41 -21.51 -6.96
N LEU A 185 8.44 -21.00 -7.65
CA LEU A 185 8.89 -21.56 -8.93
C LEU A 185 10.05 -22.56 -8.79
N LYS A 186 10.09 -23.53 -9.73
CA LYS A 186 11.24 -24.41 -9.98
C LYS A 186 12.42 -23.62 -10.55
N LEU A 187 13.64 -24.14 -10.39
CA LEU A 187 14.90 -23.42 -10.68
C LEU A 187 14.97 -22.78 -12.07
N GLU A 188 14.55 -23.47 -13.13
CA GLU A 188 14.65 -22.94 -14.49
C GLU A 188 13.74 -21.73 -14.72
N LEU A 189 12.46 -21.83 -14.32
CA LEU A 189 11.52 -20.71 -14.38
C LEU A 189 11.87 -19.60 -13.39
N ARG A 190 12.48 -19.95 -12.25
CA ARG A 190 12.97 -19.00 -11.27
C ARG A 190 14.06 -18.11 -11.86
N LYS A 191 15.03 -18.66 -12.62
CA LYS A 191 16.07 -17.86 -13.30
C LYS A 191 15.46 -16.89 -14.32
N GLN A 192 14.43 -17.33 -15.04
CA GLN A 192 13.69 -16.46 -15.95
C GLN A 192 13.03 -15.29 -15.19
N LEU A 193 12.34 -15.59 -14.09
CA LEU A 193 11.72 -14.56 -13.25
C LEU A 193 12.75 -13.62 -12.61
N GLU A 194 13.94 -14.11 -12.24
CA GLU A 194 15.03 -13.27 -11.74
C GLU A 194 15.46 -12.23 -12.79
N ALA A 195 15.63 -12.65 -14.05
CA ALA A 195 15.96 -11.74 -15.13
C ALA A 195 14.84 -10.69 -15.36
N ASP A 196 13.58 -11.09 -15.27
CA ASP A 196 12.43 -10.19 -15.40
C ASP A 196 12.40 -9.15 -14.26
N ILE A 197 12.53 -9.58 -13.00
CA ILE A 197 12.62 -8.71 -11.81
C ILE A 197 13.80 -7.74 -11.95
N ALA A 198 14.96 -8.23 -12.39
CA ALA A 198 16.10 -7.36 -12.58
C ALA A 198 15.87 -6.33 -13.70
N SER A 199 15.24 -6.73 -14.80
CA SER A 199 15.03 -5.87 -15.96
C SER A 199 13.96 -4.79 -15.75
N PHE A 200 12.97 -5.06 -14.90
CA PHE A 200 11.87 -4.14 -14.60
C PHE A 200 12.01 -3.49 -13.22
N TRP A 201 11.92 -4.27 -12.14
CA TRP A 201 11.86 -3.74 -10.78
C TRP A 201 13.19 -3.12 -10.36
N LEU A 202 14.27 -3.90 -10.37
CA LEU A 202 15.59 -3.44 -9.90
C LEU A 202 16.24 -2.44 -10.86
N ARG A 203 15.82 -2.41 -12.13
CA ARG A 203 16.19 -1.34 -13.05
C ARG A 203 15.57 0.00 -12.64
N ASN A 204 14.34 -0.01 -12.16
CA ASN A 204 13.68 1.20 -11.64
C ASN A 204 14.16 1.55 -10.22
N PHE A 205 14.39 0.55 -9.38
CA PHE A 205 14.71 0.68 -7.96
C PHE A 205 15.89 -0.23 -7.57
N PRO A 206 17.13 0.10 -7.97
CA PRO A 206 18.29 -0.75 -7.70
C PRO A 206 18.56 -0.95 -6.20
N GLY A 207 18.28 0.07 -5.38
CA GLY A 207 18.45 0.02 -3.92
C GLY A 207 17.53 -0.97 -3.22
N ASP A 208 16.48 -1.47 -3.89
CA ASP A 208 15.61 -2.51 -3.31
C ASP A 208 16.32 -3.87 -3.20
N ILE A 209 17.50 -4.03 -3.79
CA ILE A 209 18.36 -5.20 -3.55
C ILE A 209 18.69 -5.36 -2.05
N GLU A 210 18.72 -4.26 -1.30
CA GLU A 210 18.92 -4.27 0.16
C GLU A 210 17.77 -4.98 0.88
N ILE A 211 16.53 -4.82 0.40
CA ILE A 211 15.35 -5.49 0.96
C ILE A 211 15.42 -7.00 0.68
N PHE A 212 15.83 -7.40 -0.54
CA PHE A 212 16.11 -8.80 -0.86
C PHE A 212 17.19 -9.40 0.05
N GLN A 213 18.25 -8.65 0.34
CA GLN A 213 19.32 -9.08 1.25
C GLN A 213 18.87 -9.15 2.72
N ALA A 214 18.04 -8.21 3.17
CA ALA A 214 17.44 -8.21 4.49
C ALA A 214 16.53 -9.43 4.68
N ALA A 215 15.74 -9.78 3.66
CA ALA A 215 14.87 -10.96 3.67
C ALA A 215 15.65 -12.28 3.82
N ILE A 216 16.86 -12.41 3.27
CA ILE A 216 17.70 -13.60 3.48
C ILE A 216 18.02 -13.80 4.97
N LYS A 217 18.25 -12.71 5.71
CA LYS A 217 18.58 -12.75 7.14
C LYS A 217 17.34 -12.99 7.99
N ALA A 218 16.25 -12.31 7.68
CA ALA A 218 14.99 -12.42 8.42
C ALA A 218 14.32 -13.78 8.22
N THR A 219 14.28 -14.25 6.97
CA THR A 219 13.55 -15.48 6.58
C THR A 219 14.41 -16.33 5.63
N PRO A 220 15.30 -17.18 6.17
CA PRO A 220 16.20 -17.98 5.34
C PRO A 220 15.42 -19.07 4.57
N ARG A 221 15.25 -18.87 3.26
CA ARG A 221 14.62 -19.84 2.35
C ARG A 221 15.64 -20.53 1.44
N LYS A 222 15.44 -21.82 1.18
CA LYS A 222 16.34 -22.61 0.33
C LYS A 222 16.40 -22.04 -1.09
N GLY A 223 17.60 -21.66 -1.52
CA GLY A 223 17.86 -21.11 -2.84
C GLY A 223 17.68 -19.60 -2.97
N LEU A 224 17.09 -18.91 -1.98
CA LEU A 224 16.92 -17.45 -2.02
C LEU A 224 18.26 -16.72 -2.11
N LYS A 225 19.25 -17.12 -1.30
CA LYS A 225 20.60 -16.53 -1.35
C LYS A 225 21.23 -16.60 -2.75
N ALA A 226 21.04 -17.72 -3.44
CA ALA A 226 21.55 -17.89 -4.80
C ALA A 226 20.77 -17.04 -5.81
N SER A 227 19.45 -16.91 -5.65
CA SER A 227 18.62 -16.02 -6.46
C SER A 227 19.01 -14.55 -6.29
N VAL A 228 19.21 -14.08 -5.06
CA VAL A 228 19.63 -12.69 -4.80
C VAL A 228 21.03 -12.43 -5.36
N ALA A 229 21.96 -13.38 -5.27
CA ALA A 229 23.27 -13.24 -5.92
C ALA A 229 23.16 -13.07 -7.45
N ARG A 230 22.26 -13.82 -8.11
CA ARG A 230 22.00 -13.66 -9.56
C ARG A 230 21.32 -12.33 -9.87
N LEU A 231 20.36 -11.89 -9.05
CA LEU A 231 19.74 -10.56 -9.17
C LEU A 231 20.78 -9.44 -9.06
N SER A 232 21.67 -9.49 -8.05
CA SER A 232 22.77 -8.54 -7.91
C SER A 232 23.70 -8.54 -9.12
N ALA A 233 24.05 -9.71 -9.65
CA ALA A 233 24.85 -9.81 -10.87
C ALA A 233 24.15 -9.15 -12.07
N HIS A 234 22.82 -9.28 -12.21
CA HIS A 234 22.08 -8.58 -13.25
C HIS A 234 22.10 -7.05 -13.08
N ILE A 235 21.96 -6.53 -11.86
CA ILE A 235 22.09 -5.07 -11.60
C ILE A 235 23.47 -4.59 -12.04
N ASP A 236 24.52 -5.31 -11.63
CA ASP A 236 25.92 -4.98 -11.95
C ASP A 236 26.17 -4.88 -13.45
N THR A 237 25.50 -5.71 -14.27
CA THR A 237 25.66 -5.65 -15.74
C THR A 237 25.24 -4.31 -16.34
N TYR A 238 24.41 -3.53 -15.65
CA TYR A 238 23.92 -2.24 -16.11
C TYR A 238 24.50 -1.06 -15.33
N GLU A 239 24.60 -1.17 -13.99
CA GLU A 239 25.08 -0.04 -13.18
C GLU A 239 26.58 0.20 -13.31
N LYS A 240 27.40 -0.85 -13.40
CA LYS A 240 28.86 -0.67 -13.55
C LYS A 240 29.23 0.04 -14.85
N PRO A 241 28.70 -0.33 -16.03
CA PRO A 241 28.93 0.44 -17.25
C PRO A 241 28.50 1.90 -17.13
N LEU A 242 27.34 2.18 -16.52
CA LEU A 242 26.85 3.55 -16.33
C LEU A 242 27.79 4.39 -15.47
N GLN A 243 28.31 3.84 -14.37
CA GLN A 243 29.26 4.52 -13.50
C GLN A 243 30.61 4.78 -14.19
N ASN A 244 30.98 3.93 -15.15
CA ASN A 244 32.21 4.03 -15.91
C ASN A 244 32.07 4.87 -17.20
N LEU A 245 30.88 5.41 -17.50
CA LEU A 245 30.70 6.28 -18.65
C LEU A 245 31.52 7.56 -18.48
N SER A 246 32.31 7.91 -19.49
CA SER A 246 33.06 9.17 -19.51
C SER A 246 32.10 10.34 -19.43
N GLU A 247 32.28 11.22 -18.46
CA GLU A 247 31.50 12.44 -18.36
C GLU A 247 31.78 13.33 -19.57
N ASN A 248 30.79 13.54 -20.43
CA ASN A 248 30.90 14.46 -21.55
C ASN A 248 30.46 15.87 -21.11
N PRO A 249 31.38 16.85 -21.01
CA PRO A 249 31.02 18.20 -20.61
C PRO A 249 29.99 18.86 -21.53
N ALA A 250 29.93 18.47 -22.81
CA ALA A 250 28.97 19.00 -23.78
C ALA A 250 27.52 18.52 -23.54
N LEU A 251 27.33 17.40 -22.82
CA LEU A 251 26.01 16.89 -22.44
C LEU A 251 25.57 17.38 -21.06
N ARG A 252 26.40 18.18 -20.37
CA ARG A 252 26.01 18.76 -19.08
C ARG A 252 24.97 19.85 -19.32
N PRO A 253 23.81 19.81 -18.63
CA PRO A 253 22.86 20.91 -18.68
C PRO A 253 23.53 22.22 -18.27
N SER A 254 23.13 23.31 -18.92
CA SER A 254 23.64 24.66 -18.61
C SER A 254 23.38 25.02 -17.15
N THR A 255 24.13 25.99 -16.63
CA THR A 255 23.93 26.49 -15.26
C THR A 255 22.52 27.03 -15.06
N MET A 256 21.92 27.63 -16.09
CA MET A 256 20.53 28.10 -16.05
C MET A 256 19.55 26.93 -15.94
N GLU A 257 19.67 25.92 -16.80
CA GLU A 257 18.77 24.75 -16.75
C GLU A 257 18.87 24.01 -15.41
N ARG A 258 20.08 23.84 -14.87
CA ARG A 258 20.28 23.26 -13.53
C ARG A 258 19.60 24.08 -12.44
N ARG A 259 19.66 25.42 -12.53
CA ARG A 259 18.99 26.33 -11.60
C ARG A 259 17.47 26.21 -11.71
N VAL A 260 16.92 26.21 -12.93
CA VAL A 260 15.47 26.01 -13.16
C VAL A 260 15.02 24.67 -12.59
N GLN A 261 15.73 23.58 -12.87
CA GLN A 261 15.38 22.26 -12.35
C GLN A 261 15.44 22.20 -10.82
N ALA A 262 16.45 22.83 -10.20
CA ALA A 262 16.54 22.92 -8.75
C ALA A 262 15.38 23.74 -8.13
N GLU A 263 14.94 24.80 -8.81
CA GLU A 263 13.80 25.61 -8.39
C GLU A 263 12.48 24.84 -8.51
N MET A 264 12.24 24.18 -9.64
CA MET A 264 11.08 23.30 -9.84
C MET A 264 11.04 22.16 -8.81
N ALA A 265 12.18 21.54 -8.49
CA ALA A 265 12.25 20.51 -7.46
C ALA A 265 11.93 21.05 -6.07
N ARG A 266 12.37 22.27 -5.74
CA ARG A 266 12.04 22.94 -4.46
C ARG A 266 10.57 23.29 -4.36
N GLU A 267 9.95 23.78 -5.43
CA GLU A 267 8.52 24.07 -5.47
C GLU A 267 7.69 22.79 -5.27
N ARG A 268 7.99 21.72 -6.02
CA ARG A 268 7.35 20.42 -5.84
C ARG A 268 7.50 19.89 -4.42
N GLY A 269 8.70 19.99 -3.84
CA GLY A 269 8.95 19.58 -2.46
C GLY A 269 8.12 20.38 -1.45
N ARG A 270 7.96 21.70 -1.66
CA ARG A 270 7.10 22.54 -0.82
C ARG A 270 5.63 22.15 -0.92
N ASP A 271 5.14 21.88 -2.12
CA ASP A 271 3.75 21.48 -2.32
C ASP A 271 3.45 20.11 -1.70
N VAL A 272 4.35 19.13 -1.87
CA VAL A 272 4.27 17.83 -1.18
C VAL A 272 4.25 18.03 0.34
N GLY A 273 5.15 18.87 0.87
CA GLY A 273 5.17 19.20 2.29
C GLY A 273 3.86 19.84 2.79
N ARG A 274 3.29 20.78 2.01
CA ARG A 274 2.01 21.42 2.32
C ARG A 274 0.85 20.41 2.32
N MET A 275 0.82 19.50 1.34
CA MET A 275 -0.19 18.44 1.26
C MET A 275 -0.08 17.47 2.44
N ALA A 276 1.15 17.07 2.82
CA ALA A 276 1.37 16.21 3.98
C ALA A 276 0.94 16.90 5.29
N MET A 277 1.25 18.20 5.43
CA MET A 277 0.87 18.97 6.62
C MET A 277 -0.64 19.08 6.80
N LYS A 278 -1.43 19.21 5.72
CA LYS A 278 -2.90 19.19 5.78
C LYS A 278 -3.48 17.89 6.31
N LYS A 279 -2.74 16.78 6.24
CA LYS A 279 -3.15 15.48 6.79
C LYS A 279 -2.64 15.26 8.22
N SER A 280 -1.85 16.19 8.76
CA SER A 280 -1.24 16.04 10.08
C SER A 280 -2.10 16.69 11.16
N ILE A 281 -2.53 15.89 12.14
CA ILE A 281 -3.26 16.37 13.34
C ILE A 281 -2.41 17.39 14.12
N LEU A 282 -1.08 17.26 14.07
CA LEU A 282 -0.17 18.20 14.72
C LEU A 282 -0.12 19.54 13.99
N GLY A 283 -0.31 19.57 12.67
CA GLY A 283 -0.25 20.78 11.87
C GLY A 283 -1.26 21.86 12.31
N ASP A 284 -2.42 21.42 12.80
CA ASP A 284 -3.47 22.31 13.32
C ASP A 284 -3.32 22.63 14.81
N LEU A 285 -2.56 21.81 15.55
CA LEU A 285 -2.40 21.94 17.01
C LEU A 285 -1.21 22.82 17.42
N VAL A 286 -0.13 22.84 16.63
CA VAL A 286 1.08 23.63 16.92
C VAL A 286 1.20 24.86 16.04
N HIS A 287 1.56 25.99 16.67
CA HIS A 287 1.82 27.24 15.95
C HIS A 287 3.02 27.11 15.01
N THR A 288 2.83 27.47 13.74
CA THR A 288 3.89 27.46 12.72
C THR A 288 4.28 28.86 12.31
N SER A 289 5.57 29.17 12.35
CA SER A 289 6.13 30.44 11.88
C SER A 289 7.10 30.21 10.72
N HIS A 290 7.01 31.05 9.69
CA HIS A 290 7.92 31.02 8.54
C HIS A 290 9.11 31.93 8.80
N LEU A 291 10.29 31.34 8.96
CA LEU A 291 11.52 32.08 9.16
C LEU A 291 12.25 32.25 7.83
N LEU A 292 12.60 33.49 7.48
CA LEU A 292 13.39 33.79 6.27
C LEU A 292 14.87 33.42 6.44
N TYR A 293 15.37 33.51 7.68
CA TYR A 293 16.76 33.25 8.05
C TYR A 293 16.84 32.84 9.52
N GLY A 294 17.77 31.92 9.83
CA GLY A 294 18.01 31.44 11.20
C GLY A 294 18.25 29.93 11.25
N ARG A 295 19.03 29.49 12.23
CA ARG A 295 19.31 28.06 12.50
C ARG A 295 18.98 27.67 13.94
N THR A 296 18.57 28.63 14.75
CA THR A 296 18.30 28.49 16.18
C THR A 296 17.05 29.27 16.56
N SER A 297 16.27 28.72 17.48
CA SER A 297 15.21 29.43 18.19
C SER A 297 15.75 29.85 19.57
N VAL A 298 15.39 31.05 20.03
CA VAL A 298 15.74 31.55 21.36
C VAL A 298 14.44 31.82 22.12
N THR A 299 14.29 31.18 23.28
CA THR A 299 13.14 31.36 24.17
C THR A 299 13.62 31.75 25.55
N TYR A 300 12.96 32.72 26.17
CA TYR A 300 13.26 33.17 27.52
C TYR A 300 12.24 32.56 28.49
N VAL A 301 12.70 31.83 29.51
CA VAL A 301 11.84 31.22 30.53
C VAL A 301 11.97 32.03 31.82
N TYR A 302 10.84 32.56 32.29
CA TYR A 302 10.74 33.33 33.54
C TYR A 302 10.28 32.39 34.67
N ARG A 303 11.07 32.25 35.74
CA ARG A 303 10.81 31.31 36.84
C ARG A 303 10.11 31.91 38.06
N GLY A 304 9.98 33.25 38.13
CA GLY A 304 9.29 33.96 39.21
C GLY A 304 9.45 35.47 39.12
N GLU A 305 8.74 36.20 39.97
CA GLU A 305 8.84 37.66 40.06
C GLU A 305 10.21 38.05 40.66
N GLY A 306 11.03 38.78 39.90
CA GLY A 306 12.37 39.22 40.34
C GLY A 306 13.55 38.34 39.93
N GLU A 307 13.32 37.21 39.25
CA GLU A 307 14.41 36.36 38.73
C GLU A 307 14.80 36.73 37.28
N GLU A 308 16.10 36.65 36.96
CA GLU A 308 16.57 36.88 35.60
C GLU A 308 16.07 35.78 34.64
N PRO A 309 15.57 36.15 33.44
CA PRO A 309 15.06 35.18 32.49
C PRO A 309 16.16 34.23 32.01
N ILE A 310 15.87 32.94 32.03
CA ILE A 310 16.79 31.92 31.52
C ILE A 310 16.64 31.86 30.01
N ARG A 311 17.72 32.22 29.30
CA ARG A 311 17.82 32.10 27.85
C ARG A 311 18.02 30.64 27.45
N GLN A 312 17.03 30.04 26.82
CA GLN A 312 17.14 28.74 26.16
C GLN A 312 17.38 28.94 24.67
N VAL A 313 18.42 28.30 24.14
CA VAL A 313 18.73 28.28 22.71
C VAL A 313 18.53 26.86 22.21
N MET A 314 17.57 26.68 21.29
CA MET A 314 17.31 25.39 20.67
C MET A 314 17.75 25.43 19.20
N PRO A 315 18.70 24.59 18.77
CA PRO A 315 18.99 24.44 17.35
C PRO A 315 17.78 23.87 16.62
N MET A 316 17.50 24.40 15.43
CA MET A 316 16.44 23.86 14.59
C MET A 316 16.83 22.46 14.10
N GLN A 317 15.90 21.53 14.19
CA GLN A 317 16.06 20.19 13.63
C GLN A 317 15.43 20.12 12.25
N SER A 318 16.09 19.45 11.33
CA SER A 318 15.56 19.15 10.00
C SER A 318 15.14 17.69 9.94
N PHE A 319 13.88 17.45 9.59
CA PHE A 319 13.39 16.14 9.21
C PHE A 319 13.35 16.07 7.68
N GLN A 320 13.93 15.03 7.13
CA GLN A 320 13.91 14.79 5.70
C GLN A 320 13.38 13.38 5.45
N THR A 321 12.43 13.29 4.53
CA THR A 321 11.97 12.03 3.97
C THR A 321 12.43 11.96 2.51
N SER A 322 12.75 10.76 2.06
CA SER A 322 13.11 10.48 0.68
C SER A 322 12.39 9.22 0.25
N ALA A 323 11.80 9.27 -0.95
CA ALA A 323 11.17 8.13 -1.59
C ALA A 323 11.84 7.95 -2.97
N PRO A 324 12.21 6.72 -3.35
CA PRO A 324 12.81 6.50 -4.65
C PRO A 324 11.76 6.67 -5.75
N LEU A 325 12.15 7.28 -6.87
CA LEU A 325 11.33 7.37 -8.08
C LEU A 325 11.83 6.37 -9.13
N PRO A 326 10.92 5.77 -9.94
CA PRO A 326 11.29 4.81 -10.95
C PRO A 326 12.21 5.45 -12.01
N LYS A 327 13.42 4.92 -12.20
CA LYS A 327 14.39 5.44 -13.19
C LYS A 327 13.81 5.54 -14.61
N MET A 328 12.97 4.60 -15.02
CA MET A 328 12.36 4.61 -16.37
C MET A 328 11.35 5.74 -16.57
N ASP A 329 10.81 6.33 -15.50
CA ASP A 329 9.91 7.49 -15.64
C ASP A 329 10.64 8.73 -16.15
N VAL A 330 11.94 8.85 -15.82
CA VAL A 330 12.80 9.92 -16.35
C VAL A 330 13.38 9.55 -17.72
N LEU A 331 13.87 8.32 -17.87
CA LEU A 331 14.61 7.91 -19.06
C LEU A 331 13.72 7.47 -20.24
N PHE A 332 12.61 6.79 -19.96
CA PHE A 332 11.72 6.19 -20.96
C PHE A 332 10.25 6.20 -20.50
N PRO A 333 9.66 7.38 -20.20
CA PRO A 333 8.33 7.49 -19.59
C PRO A 333 7.23 6.79 -20.39
N THR A 334 7.23 6.96 -21.72
CA THR A 334 6.24 6.34 -22.62
C THR A 334 6.28 4.81 -22.54
N ARG A 335 7.49 4.23 -22.45
CA ARG A 335 7.65 2.78 -22.37
C ARG A 335 7.17 2.26 -21.02
N LEU A 336 7.53 2.94 -19.93
CA LEU A 336 7.06 2.56 -18.59
C LEU A 336 5.52 2.60 -18.54
N ASN A 337 4.91 3.70 -18.99
CA ASN A 337 3.45 3.86 -19.02
C ASN A 337 2.76 2.78 -19.87
N TYR A 338 3.31 2.46 -21.04
CA TYR A 338 2.78 1.38 -21.88
C TYR A 338 2.84 0.01 -21.18
N LEU A 339 3.96 -0.33 -20.52
CA LEU A 339 4.10 -1.58 -19.79
C LEU A 339 3.11 -1.65 -18.62
N LEU A 340 3.01 -0.58 -17.81
CA LEU A 340 2.08 -0.50 -16.70
C LEU A 340 0.63 -0.64 -17.18
N TYR A 341 0.25 0.03 -18.27
CA TYR A 341 -1.08 -0.09 -18.86
C TYR A 341 -1.38 -1.52 -19.34
N ARG A 342 -0.42 -2.16 -20.02
CA ARG A 342 -0.56 -3.53 -20.49
C ARG A 342 -0.74 -4.51 -19.34
N PHE A 343 0.07 -4.41 -18.29
CA PHE A 343 0.00 -5.27 -17.11
C PHE A 343 -1.30 -5.06 -16.31
N ARG A 344 -1.82 -3.83 -16.25
CA ARG A 344 -3.16 -3.55 -15.67
C ARG A 344 -4.25 -4.33 -16.38
N ARG A 345 -4.27 -4.28 -17.72
CA ARG A 345 -5.32 -4.92 -18.54
C ARG A 345 -5.12 -6.41 -18.82
N GLU A 346 -3.99 -6.96 -18.38
CA GLU A 346 -3.72 -8.39 -18.50
C GLU A 346 -4.76 -9.19 -17.70
N LYS A 347 -5.32 -10.23 -18.31
CA LYS A 347 -6.23 -11.17 -17.66
C LYS A 347 -5.45 -12.32 -17.05
N ARG A 348 -5.95 -12.86 -15.94
CA ARG A 348 -5.39 -14.06 -15.32
C ARG A 348 -5.35 -15.21 -16.34
N PRO A 349 -4.20 -15.90 -16.52
CA PRO A 349 -4.12 -17.07 -17.38
C PRO A 349 -5.04 -18.19 -16.84
N THR A 350 -5.66 -18.93 -17.76
CA THR A 350 -6.58 -20.04 -17.45
C THR A 350 -5.87 -21.37 -17.49
#